data_AF-A0A5C6FHS7-F1
#
_entry.id   AF-A0A5C6FHS7-F1
#
_cell.length_a   1.000
_cell.length_b   1.000
_cell.length_c   1.000
_cell.angle_alpha   90.00
_cell.angle_beta   90.00
_cell.angle_gamma   90.00
#
_symmetry.space_group_name_H-M   'P 1'
#
loop_
_entity.id
_entity.type
_entity.pdbx_description
1 polymer ?
#
loop_
_entity_poly.entity_id
_entity_poly.type
_entity_poly.pdbx_seq_one_letter_code
_entity_poly.pdbx_strand_id
1 'polypeptide(L)'
;MKRRRNRGPLWTMMTDVGFQLIAVLLVLVTNFKSEANSAKLAAVELQEDNDGLWEENHGLKGQLEDTEEELENYAENGKRQQGIINRLTKDLGVLGEQLGEKTEELNKLRPGGPVDIVMIADCSDTMTPHHERLKKAQLSLFQWAPRLSSRCRVGVLGVRDGVVYRYPLTTINPPWKDGGKSQSQLIDFMTGVKTSPSLVNHAPAFDEALAMLPDSHRATRKQVIILLGDIGPSELDGSGYVFSAREMSVAKDVASRVRRWAEKGSRSVGSIYVGPDQQTSIDRKWFQSLAYPSGQNFATDSTELFNVIFKAIEQK
;
A
#
# COMPACT_ATOMS: atom_id res chain seq x y z
N MET A 1 117.83 -44.32 -68.89
CA MET A 1 116.43 -44.83 -68.85
C MET A 1 115.84 -44.62 -67.44
N LYS A 2 115.00 -43.60 -67.23
CA LYS A 2 113.95 -43.57 -66.19
C LYS A 2 112.99 -42.43 -66.54
N ARG A 3 111.71 -42.79 -66.74
CA ARG A 3 110.65 -42.05 -67.44
C ARG A 3 110.04 -40.94 -66.55
N ARG A 4 109.88 -39.73 -67.12
CA ARG A 4 108.92 -38.71 -66.65
C ARG A 4 107.50 -39.21 -66.95
N ARG A 5 106.61 -39.24 -65.94
CA ARG A 5 105.17 -39.46 -66.11
C ARG A 5 104.45 -38.12 -66.07
N ASN A 6 103.90 -37.77 -67.23
CA ASN A 6 102.97 -36.68 -67.48
C ASN A 6 101.71 -36.92 -66.61
N ARG A 7 101.36 -36.00 -65.71
CA ARG A 7 100.06 -35.99 -65.01
C ARG A 7 99.14 -35.08 -65.82
N GLY A 8 98.11 -35.69 -66.40
CA GLY A 8 97.17 -35.04 -67.30
C GLY A 8 96.12 -34.14 -66.61
N PRO A 9 95.33 -33.43 -67.42
CA PRO A 9 94.37 -32.37 -67.04
C PRO A 9 93.17 -32.82 -66.16
N LEU A 10 93.10 -34.10 -65.80
CA LEU A 10 92.08 -34.65 -64.91
C LEU A 10 92.26 -34.24 -63.43
N TRP A 11 93.48 -33.90 -63.03
CA TRP A 11 93.78 -33.56 -61.63
C TRP A 11 93.29 -32.17 -61.21
N THR A 12 93.30 -31.20 -62.13
CA THR A 12 92.80 -29.83 -61.88
C THR A 12 91.28 -29.75 -61.87
N MET A 13 90.60 -30.63 -62.62
CA MET A 13 89.14 -30.69 -62.64
C MET A 13 88.56 -31.29 -61.34
N MET A 14 89.25 -32.28 -60.75
CA MET A 14 88.85 -32.84 -59.45
C MET A 14 89.01 -31.86 -58.29
N THR A 15 89.99 -30.96 -58.33
CA THR A 15 90.18 -29.97 -57.27
C THR A 15 89.10 -28.89 -57.30
N ASP A 16 88.70 -28.39 -58.47
CA ASP A 16 87.65 -27.36 -58.57
C ASP A 16 86.27 -27.88 -58.17
N VAL A 17 85.92 -29.12 -58.58
CA VAL A 17 84.69 -29.77 -58.14
C VAL A 17 84.70 -30.00 -56.64
N GLY A 18 85.85 -30.37 -56.06
CA GLY A 18 86.03 -30.52 -54.62
C GLY A 18 85.81 -29.21 -53.85
N PHE A 19 86.36 -28.09 -54.34
CA PHE A 19 86.17 -26.78 -53.71
C PHE A 19 84.74 -26.27 -53.82
N GLN A 20 84.05 -26.49 -54.94
CA GLN A 20 82.64 -26.15 -55.09
C GLN A 20 81.75 -26.95 -54.12
N LEU A 21 82.03 -28.24 -53.93
CA LEU A 21 81.33 -29.09 -52.97
C LEU A 21 81.52 -28.62 -51.53
N ILE A 22 82.74 -28.22 -51.16
CA ILE A 22 83.06 -27.68 -49.83
C ILE A 22 82.34 -26.35 -49.59
N ALA A 23 82.29 -25.46 -50.59
CA ALA A 23 81.59 -24.19 -50.48
C ALA A 23 80.08 -24.37 -50.28
N VAL A 24 79.45 -25.30 -51.02
CA VAL A 24 78.03 -25.66 -50.84
C VAL A 24 77.77 -26.25 -49.45
N LEU A 25 78.65 -27.13 -48.97
CA LEU A 25 78.59 -27.67 -47.61
C LEU A 25 78.70 -26.59 -46.53
N LEU A 26 79.59 -25.61 -46.71
CA LEU A 26 79.73 -24.49 -45.79
C LEU A 26 78.46 -23.63 -45.74
N VAL A 27 77.87 -23.31 -46.90
CA VAL A 27 76.61 -22.55 -46.98
C VAL A 27 75.47 -23.31 -46.30
N LEU A 28 75.37 -24.62 -46.51
CA LEU A 28 74.40 -25.48 -45.84
C LEU A 28 74.60 -25.48 -44.32
N VAL A 29 75.83 -25.65 -43.84
CA VAL A 29 76.15 -25.61 -42.40
C VAL A 29 75.83 -24.24 -41.79
N THR A 30 76.11 -23.14 -42.49
CA THR A 30 75.74 -21.79 -42.00
C THR A 30 74.23 -21.59 -41.97
N ASN A 31 73.48 -22.10 -42.95
CA ASN A 31 72.03 -22.02 -42.95
C ASN A 31 71.42 -22.86 -41.82
N PHE A 32 71.90 -24.10 -41.62
CA PHE A 32 71.46 -24.94 -40.50
C PHE A 32 71.77 -24.30 -39.14
N LYS A 33 72.92 -23.63 -39.00
CA LYS A 33 73.29 -22.93 -37.76
C LYS A 33 72.43 -21.69 -37.53
N SER A 34 72.06 -20.98 -38.60
CA SER A 34 71.12 -19.85 -38.56
C SER A 34 69.73 -20.31 -38.12
N GLU A 35 69.19 -21.35 -38.75
CA GLU A 35 67.88 -21.93 -38.39
C GLU A 35 67.87 -22.47 -36.95
N ALA A 36 68.94 -23.14 -36.51
CA ALA A 36 69.06 -23.62 -35.14
C ALA A 36 69.10 -22.48 -34.11
N ASN A 37 69.69 -21.33 -34.46
CA ASN A 37 69.70 -20.15 -33.59
C ASN A 37 68.32 -19.47 -33.55
N SER A 38 67.64 -19.36 -34.70
CA SER A 38 66.26 -18.84 -34.75
C SER A 38 65.28 -19.72 -33.97
N ALA A 39 65.42 -21.05 -34.05
CA ALA A 39 64.60 -21.98 -33.27
C ALA A 39 64.86 -21.86 -31.76
N LYS A 40 66.11 -21.60 -31.35
CA LYS A 40 66.43 -21.33 -29.94
C LYS A 40 65.83 -20.02 -29.44
N LEU A 41 65.88 -18.96 -30.24
CA LEU A 41 65.26 -17.68 -29.90
C LEU A 41 63.74 -17.81 -29.77
N ALA A 42 63.09 -18.49 -30.71
CA ALA A 42 61.65 -18.77 -30.63
C ALA A 42 61.28 -19.64 -29.42
N ALA A 43 62.15 -20.59 -29.03
CA ALA A 43 61.93 -21.40 -27.83
C ALA A 43 62.07 -20.60 -26.52
N VAL A 44 62.96 -19.60 -26.49
CA VAL A 44 63.11 -18.68 -25.35
C VAL A 44 61.91 -17.74 -25.25
N GLU A 45 61.47 -17.18 -26.37
CA GLU A 45 60.28 -16.31 -26.44
C GLU A 45 59.02 -17.06 -26.00
N LEU A 46 58.82 -18.30 -26.46
CA LEU A 46 57.73 -19.16 -26.00
C LEU A 46 57.82 -19.53 -24.51
N GLN A 47 59.04 -19.61 -23.96
CA GLN A 47 59.24 -19.88 -22.55
C GLN A 47 58.92 -18.65 -21.69
N GLU A 48 59.35 -17.46 -22.11
CA GLU A 48 59.00 -16.19 -21.45
C GLU A 48 57.49 -15.91 -21.51
N ASP A 49 56.83 -16.18 -22.64
CA ASP A 49 55.38 -16.08 -22.78
C ASP A 49 54.64 -17.07 -21.85
N ASN A 50 55.17 -18.30 -21.74
CA ASN A 50 54.57 -19.32 -20.87
C ASN A 50 54.76 -19.00 -19.39
N ASP A 51 55.91 -18.43 -19.00
CA ASP A 51 56.17 -17.97 -17.63
C ASP A 51 55.26 -16.77 -17.29
N GLY A 52 55.05 -15.84 -18.22
CA GLY A 52 54.12 -14.71 -18.07
C GLY A 52 52.66 -15.16 -17.91
N LEU A 53 52.21 -16.13 -18.71
CA LEU A 53 50.87 -16.73 -18.57
C LEU A 53 50.69 -17.49 -17.26
N TRP A 54 51.77 -18.06 -16.72
CA TRP A 54 51.74 -18.75 -15.44
C TRP A 54 51.59 -17.77 -14.27
N GLU A 55 52.31 -16.65 -14.30
CA GLU A 55 52.15 -15.56 -13.33
C GLU A 55 50.74 -14.92 -13.40
N GLU A 56 50.22 -14.69 -14.60
CA GLU A 56 48.86 -14.15 -14.79
C GLU A 56 47.78 -15.10 -14.24
N ASN A 57 47.89 -16.40 -14.52
CA ASN A 57 46.97 -17.41 -13.98
C ASN A 57 47.07 -17.52 -12.45
N HIS A 58 48.26 -17.40 -11.88
CA HIS A 58 48.43 -17.39 -10.43
C HIS A 58 47.83 -16.15 -9.76
N GLY A 59 47.99 -14.97 -10.39
CA GLY A 59 47.36 -13.73 -9.94
C GLY A 59 45.83 -13.80 -9.99
N LEU A 60 45.26 -14.31 -11.10
CA LEU A 60 43.82 -14.51 -11.25
C LEU A 60 43.25 -15.51 -10.25
N LYS A 61 44.00 -16.58 -9.95
CA LYS A 61 43.60 -17.57 -8.95
C LYS A 61 43.54 -16.95 -7.54
N GLY A 62 44.53 -16.13 -7.17
CA GLY A 62 44.50 -15.39 -5.90
C GLY A 62 43.31 -14.44 -5.81
N GLN A 63 43.01 -13.70 -6.88
CA GLN A 63 41.83 -12.83 -6.92
C GLN A 63 40.52 -13.61 -6.77
N LEU A 64 40.40 -14.78 -7.40
CA LEU A 64 39.24 -15.67 -7.26
C LEU A 64 39.08 -16.17 -5.84
N GLU A 65 40.15 -16.61 -5.18
CA GLU A 65 40.14 -17.05 -3.78
C GLU A 65 39.70 -15.90 -2.85
N ASP A 66 40.22 -14.69 -3.05
CA ASP A 66 39.79 -13.50 -2.30
C ASP A 66 38.31 -13.17 -2.53
N THR A 67 37.81 -13.31 -3.78
CA THR A 67 36.39 -13.05 -4.08
C THR A 67 35.47 -14.13 -3.51
N GLU A 68 35.91 -15.38 -3.48
CA GLU A 68 35.16 -16.49 -2.84
C GLU A 68 35.06 -16.27 -1.34
N GLU A 69 36.14 -15.85 -0.67
CA GLU A 69 36.14 -15.53 0.76
C GLU A 69 35.23 -14.32 1.07
N GLU A 70 35.25 -13.27 0.24
CA GLU A 70 34.31 -12.15 0.37
C GLU A 70 32.85 -12.61 0.21
N LEU A 71 32.54 -13.44 -0.79
CA LEU A 71 31.20 -13.98 -1.02
C LEU A 71 30.70 -14.84 0.13
N GLU A 72 31.56 -15.68 0.72
CA GLU A 72 31.22 -16.47 1.91
C GLU A 72 30.92 -15.55 3.10
N ASN A 73 31.74 -14.52 3.33
CA ASN A 73 31.51 -13.52 4.37
C ASN A 73 30.20 -12.75 4.16
N TYR A 74 29.86 -12.37 2.93
CA TYR A 74 28.57 -11.74 2.61
C TYR A 74 27.38 -12.69 2.85
N ALA A 75 27.51 -13.97 2.46
CA ALA A 75 26.47 -14.97 2.68
C ALA A 75 26.26 -15.24 4.18
N GLU A 76 27.31 -15.30 4.97
CA GLU A 76 27.23 -15.49 6.43
C GLU A 76 26.60 -14.26 7.12
N ASN A 77 27.00 -13.05 6.72
CA ASN A 77 26.39 -11.82 7.19
C ASN A 77 24.91 -11.71 6.81
N GLY A 78 24.53 -12.12 5.58
CA GLY A 78 23.14 -12.21 5.15
C GLY A 78 22.32 -13.17 6.01
N LYS A 79 22.87 -14.36 6.34
CA LYS A 79 22.22 -15.33 7.26
C LYS A 79 22.04 -14.74 8.66
N ARG A 80 23.03 -14.02 9.19
CA ARG A 80 22.95 -13.35 10.50
C ARG A 80 21.88 -12.26 10.50
N GLN A 81 21.84 -11.42 9.47
CA GLN A 81 20.82 -10.37 9.32
C GLN A 81 19.41 -10.96 9.20
N GLN A 82 19.24 -12.03 8.40
CA GLN A 82 17.96 -12.73 8.30
C GLN A 82 17.52 -13.31 9.66
N GLY A 83 18.45 -13.84 10.45
CA GLY A 83 18.19 -14.30 11.83
C GLY A 83 17.72 -13.18 12.76
N ILE A 84 18.31 -11.97 12.64
CA ILE A 84 17.89 -10.79 13.40
C ILE A 84 16.50 -10.32 12.96
N ILE A 85 16.24 -10.25 11.65
CA ILE A 85 14.93 -9.87 11.10
C ILE A 85 13.86 -10.84 11.61
N ASN A 86 14.08 -12.15 11.52
CA ASN A 86 13.12 -13.15 11.99
C ASN A 86 12.83 -13.02 13.50
N ARG A 87 13.84 -12.71 14.33
CA ARG A 87 13.64 -12.44 15.76
C ARG A 87 12.83 -11.17 15.98
N LEU A 88 13.16 -10.07 15.32
CA LEU A 88 12.42 -8.81 15.42
C LEU A 88 10.97 -8.97 14.94
N THR A 89 10.72 -9.74 13.88
CA THR A 89 9.35 -10.05 13.42
C THR A 89 8.58 -10.87 14.45
N LYS A 90 9.23 -11.84 15.10
CA LYS A 90 8.62 -12.62 16.18
C LYS A 90 8.32 -11.75 17.41
N ASP A 91 9.27 -10.91 17.81
CA ASP A 91 9.11 -10.00 18.95
C ASP A 91 8.02 -8.97 18.70
N LEU A 92 7.91 -8.45 17.47
CA LEU A 92 6.79 -7.60 17.03
C LEU A 92 5.45 -8.33 17.07
N GLY A 93 5.43 -9.64 16.74
CA GLY A 93 4.25 -10.49 16.87
C GLY A 93 3.79 -10.61 18.33
N VAL A 94 4.72 -10.94 19.23
CA VAL A 94 4.45 -11.08 20.67
C VAL A 94 4.04 -9.74 21.30
N LEU A 95 4.70 -8.64 20.95
CA LEU A 95 4.32 -7.29 21.35
C LEU A 95 2.94 -6.91 20.81
N GLY A 96 2.63 -7.31 19.58
CA GLY A 96 1.32 -7.11 18.96
C GLY A 96 0.20 -7.85 19.69
N GLU A 97 0.44 -9.10 20.11
CA GLU A 97 -0.49 -9.89 20.91
C GLU A 97 -0.68 -9.28 22.31
N GLN A 98 0.40 -8.93 23.00
CA GLN A 98 0.34 -8.29 24.32
C GLN A 98 -0.35 -6.91 24.29
N LEU A 99 -0.10 -6.13 23.24
CA LEU A 99 -0.84 -4.89 22.98
C LEU A 99 -2.31 -5.19 22.68
N GLY A 100 -2.61 -6.24 21.93
CA GLY A 100 -3.97 -6.71 21.64
C GLY A 100 -4.74 -7.03 22.92
N GLU A 101 -4.16 -7.83 23.82
CA GLU A 101 -4.72 -8.20 25.12
C GLU A 101 -4.92 -6.98 26.02
N LYS A 102 -3.90 -6.12 26.18
CA LYS A 102 -4.03 -4.88 26.96
C LYS A 102 -5.05 -3.92 26.36
N THR A 103 -5.17 -3.88 25.04
CA THR A 103 -6.20 -3.08 24.36
C THR A 103 -7.59 -3.67 24.61
N GLU A 104 -7.72 -5.00 24.66
CA GLU A 104 -8.98 -5.67 24.98
C GLU A 104 -9.39 -5.45 26.45
N GLU A 105 -8.44 -5.45 27.38
CA GLU A 105 -8.66 -5.04 28.77
C GLU A 105 -9.07 -3.57 28.89
N LEU A 106 -8.36 -2.66 28.23
CA LEU A 106 -8.74 -1.24 28.16
C LEU A 106 -10.13 -1.06 27.53
N ASN A 107 -10.47 -1.86 26.51
CA ASN A 107 -11.78 -1.83 25.87
C ASN A 107 -12.91 -2.30 26.79
N LYS A 108 -12.64 -3.20 27.75
CA LYS A 108 -13.60 -3.56 28.81
C LYS A 108 -13.85 -2.41 29.78
N LEU A 109 -12.85 -1.53 29.96
CA LEU A 109 -12.92 -0.35 30.83
C LEU A 109 -13.51 0.89 30.11
N ARG A 110 -13.72 0.84 28.80
CA ARG A 110 -14.24 2.00 28.04
C ARG A 110 -15.71 2.27 28.38
N PRO A 111 -16.05 3.49 28.82
CA PRO A 111 -17.44 3.87 29.05
C PRO A 111 -18.17 3.88 27.70
N GLY A 112 -19.23 3.07 27.55
CA GLY A 112 -20.09 3.14 26.35
C GLY A 112 -20.65 1.81 25.85
N GLY A 113 -20.06 0.66 26.22
CA GLY A 113 -20.53 -0.64 25.75
C GLY A 113 -20.40 -0.81 24.22
N PRO A 114 -20.93 -1.90 23.65
CA PRO A 114 -20.97 -2.12 22.21
C PRO A 114 -21.73 -1.01 21.46
N VAL A 115 -21.27 -0.64 20.25
CA VAL A 115 -21.91 0.43 19.44
C VAL A 115 -22.19 -0.03 18.02
N ASP A 116 -23.31 0.43 17.47
CA ASP A 116 -23.69 0.32 16.07
C ASP A 116 -23.85 1.73 15.50
N ILE A 117 -23.10 2.05 14.44
CA ILE A 117 -23.12 3.35 13.80
C ILE A 117 -23.58 3.17 12.36
N VAL A 118 -24.62 3.88 11.94
CA VAL A 118 -25.01 3.99 10.54
C VAL A 118 -24.80 5.43 10.10
N MET A 119 -23.95 5.63 9.10
CA MET A 119 -23.71 6.94 8.51
C MET A 119 -24.51 7.09 7.22
N ILE A 120 -25.29 8.15 7.12
CA ILE A 120 -26.01 8.57 5.93
C ILE A 120 -25.24 9.77 5.37
N ALA A 121 -24.67 9.64 4.18
CA ALA A 121 -23.87 10.67 3.54
C ALA A 121 -24.54 11.11 2.24
N ASP A 122 -24.85 12.39 2.15
CA ASP A 122 -25.27 13.02 0.92
C ASP A 122 -24.12 12.97 -0.12
N CYS A 123 -24.46 12.50 -1.32
CA CYS A 123 -23.58 12.34 -2.47
C CYS A 123 -24.09 13.13 -3.69
N SER A 124 -24.92 14.16 -3.49
CA SER A 124 -25.29 15.13 -4.52
C SER A 124 -24.09 15.93 -5.01
N ASP A 125 -24.26 16.65 -6.13
CA ASP A 125 -23.21 17.52 -6.67
C ASP A 125 -23.00 18.79 -5.81
N THR A 126 -24.02 19.24 -5.07
CA THR A 126 -23.90 20.39 -4.16
C THR A 126 -22.92 20.11 -3.01
N MET A 127 -22.78 18.84 -2.64
CA MET A 127 -21.79 18.37 -1.67
C MET A 127 -20.35 18.38 -2.18
N THR A 128 -20.08 18.54 -3.48
CA THR A 128 -18.73 18.48 -4.07
C THR A 128 -17.68 19.35 -3.32
N PRO A 129 -17.96 20.60 -2.90
CA PRO A 129 -17.00 21.42 -2.15
C PRO A 129 -16.64 20.85 -0.76
N HIS A 130 -17.54 20.06 -0.17
CA HIS A 130 -17.40 19.52 1.19
C HIS A 130 -17.05 18.02 1.22
N HIS A 131 -17.30 17.31 0.12
CA HIS A 131 -17.23 15.86 0.01
C HIS A 131 -15.85 15.32 0.41
N GLU A 132 -14.78 15.84 -0.18
CA GLU A 132 -13.43 15.36 0.11
C GLU A 132 -13.01 15.57 1.57
N ARG A 133 -13.47 16.66 2.20
CA ARG A 133 -13.18 16.94 3.61
C ARG A 133 -13.95 15.99 4.52
N LEU A 134 -15.24 15.80 4.28
CA LEU A 134 -16.08 14.86 5.04
C LEU A 134 -15.61 13.42 4.85
N LYS A 135 -15.28 13.03 3.63
CA LYS A 135 -14.70 11.73 3.29
C LYS A 135 -13.39 11.48 4.05
N LYS A 136 -12.47 12.44 4.09
CA LYS A 136 -11.24 12.34 4.90
C LYS A 136 -11.51 12.22 6.39
N ALA A 137 -12.49 12.97 6.91
CA ALA A 137 -12.90 12.88 8.31
C ALA A 137 -13.52 11.52 8.65
N GLN A 138 -14.37 10.98 7.77
CA GLN A 138 -14.94 9.63 7.88
C GLN A 138 -13.85 8.55 7.80
N LEU A 139 -12.93 8.63 6.85
CA LEU A 139 -11.80 7.71 6.74
C LEU A 139 -10.95 7.71 8.01
N SER A 140 -10.67 8.90 8.55
CA SER A 140 -9.98 9.05 9.83
C SER A 140 -10.79 8.37 10.94
N LEU A 141 -12.09 8.66 11.07
CA LEU A 141 -12.96 8.01 12.04
C LEU A 141 -12.92 6.49 11.92
N PHE A 142 -12.94 5.93 10.71
CA PHE A 142 -12.92 4.49 10.47
C PHE A 142 -11.59 3.85 10.81
N GLN A 143 -10.48 4.58 10.73
CA GLN A 143 -9.19 4.16 11.29
C GLN A 143 -9.26 4.00 12.82
N TRP A 144 -10.07 4.83 13.49
CA TRP A 144 -10.29 4.81 14.93
C TRP A 144 -11.50 3.96 15.36
N ALA A 145 -12.32 3.44 14.45
CA ALA A 145 -13.56 2.72 14.77
C ALA A 145 -13.38 1.53 15.74
N PRO A 146 -12.34 0.67 15.60
CA PRO A 146 -12.07 -0.40 16.58
C PRO A 146 -11.75 0.12 18.00
N ARG A 147 -11.43 1.41 18.11
CA ARG A 147 -11.12 2.08 19.37
C ARG A 147 -12.33 2.83 19.96
N LEU A 148 -13.44 2.97 19.24
CA LEU A 148 -14.61 3.67 19.78
C LEU A 148 -15.36 2.84 20.83
N SER A 149 -15.31 1.51 20.73
CA SER A 149 -16.08 0.60 21.56
C SER A 149 -15.44 -0.79 21.58
N SER A 150 -15.74 -1.60 22.60
CA SER A 150 -15.33 -3.01 22.67
C SER A 150 -15.85 -3.86 21.50
N ARG A 151 -16.98 -3.47 20.89
CA ARG A 151 -17.54 -4.07 19.67
C ARG A 151 -18.23 -3.00 18.84
N CYS A 152 -17.53 -2.45 17.85
CA CYS A 152 -18.06 -1.46 16.93
C CYS A 152 -18.58 -2.12 15.64
N ARG A 153 -19.80 -1.78 15.23
CA ARG A 153 -20.32 -2.07 13.89
C ARG A 153 -20.57 -0.77 13.14
N VAL A 154 -20.21 -0.73 11.86
CA VAL A 154 -20.40 0.43 11.00
C VAL A 154 -21.16 0.04 9.74
N GLY A 155 -22.21 0.78 9.43
CA GLY A 155 -22.91 0.78 8.15
C GLY A 155 -22.78 2.16 7.51
N VAL A 156 -22.75 2.22 6.18
CA VAL A 156 -22.69 3.49 5.44
C VAL A 156 -23.68 3.46 4.28
N LEU A 157 -24.46 4.53 4.17
CA LEU A 157 -25.40 4.78 3.08
C LEU A 157 -24.99 6.06 2.37
N GLY A 158 -24.74 5.97 1.06
CA GLY A 158 -24.60 7.15 0.21
C GLY A 158 -25.93 7.46 -0.45
N VAL A 159 -26.36 8.72 -0.40
CA VAL A 159 -27.71 9.15 -0.77
C VAL A 159 -27.67 10.18 -1.89
N ARG A 160 -28.59 10.03 -2.84
CA ARG A 160 -28.96 10.99 -3.88
C ARG A 160 -30.49 10.90 -4.01
N ASP A 161 -31.05 10.60 -5.18
CA ASP A 161 -32.48 10.24 -5.31
C ASP A 161 -32.74 8.82 -4.78
N GLY A 162 -32.59 8.66 -3.46
CA GLY A 162 -32.55 7.38 -2.76
C GLY A 162 -31.13 6.89 -2.47
N VAL A 163 -31.02 5.63 -2.04
CA VAL A 163 -29.74 5.01 -1.64
C VAL A 163 -28.99 4.53 -2.87
N VAL A 164 -27.79 5.08 -3.09
CA VAL A 164 -26.93 4.78 -4.25
C VAL A 164 -25.67 4.00 -3.87
N TYR A 165 -25.21 4.13 -2.64
CA TYR A 165 -24.10 3.34 -2.09
C TYR A 165 -24.54 2.67 -0.80
N ARG A 166 -24.17 1.40 -0.64
CA ARG A 166 -24.54 0.58 0.52
C ARG A 166 -23.33 -0.20 1.03
N TYR A 167 -22.88 0.15 2.22
CA TYR A 167 -22.01 -0.68 3.03
C TYR A 167 -22.83 -1.27 4.17
N PRO A 168 -23.00 -2.60 4.22
CA PRO A 168 -23.83 -3.24 5.24
C PRO A 168 -23.25 -3.03 6.63
N LEU A 169 -24.11 -3.07 7.65
CA LEU A 169 -23.70 -2.95 9.06
C LEU A 169 -22.72 -4.09 9.42
N THR A 170 -21.43 -3.79 9.39
CA THR A 170 -20.33 -4.76 9.50
C THR A 170 -19.54 -4.53 10.78
N THR A 171 -19.13 -5.61 11.44
CA THR A 171 -18.25 -5.52 12.62
C THR A 171 -16.86 -5.10 12.20
N ILE A 172 -16.36 -4.01 12.78
CA ILE A 172 -15.02 -3.49 12.51
C ILE A 172 -14.10 -4.00 13.62
N ASN A 173 -13.30 -4.99 13.27
CA ASN A 173 -12.36 -5.62 14.20
C ASN A 173 -11.05 -4.81 14.25
N PRO A 174 -10.32 -4.87 15.37
CA PRO A 174 -8.98 -4.33 15.43
C PRO A 174 -8.02 -5.16 14.55
N PRO A 175 -6.94 -4.57 14.01
CA PRO A 175 -6.06 -5.25 13.06
C PRO A 175 -5.47 -6.58 13.55
N TRP A 176 -5.25 -6.73 14.85
CA TRP A 176 -4.73 -7.97 15.43
C TRP A 176 -5.75 -9.13 15.43
N LYS A 177 -7.06 -8.88 15.26
CA LYS A 177 -8.10 -9.93 15.20
C LYS A 177 -8.35 -10.46 13.79
N ASP A 178 -8.28 -9.60 12.77
CA ASP A 178 -8.65 -9.96 11.39
C ASP A 178 -7.65 -9.47 10.33
N GLY A 179 -6.44 -9.11 10.74
CA GLY A 179 -5.41 -8.56 9.85
C GLY A 179 -5.75 -7.16 9.32
N GLY A 180 -6.76 -6.47 9.88
CA GLY A 180 -7.26 -5.19 9.40
C GLY A 180 -8.27 -5.30 8.27
N LYS A 181 -8.69 -6.52 7.90
CA LYS A 181 -9.56 -6.79 6.74
C LYS A 181 -10.87 -6.01 6.78
N SER A 182 -11.59 -6.02 7.91
CA SER A 182 -12.86 -5.29 8.04
C SER A 182 -12.70 -3.78 7.89
N GLN A 183 -11.61 -3.23 8.43
CA GLN A 183 -11.28 -1.81 8.31
C GLN A 183 -10.88 -1.43 6.88
N SER A 184 -10.04 -2.22 6.22
CA SER A 184 -9.67 -2.00 4.81
C SER A 184 -10.88 -2.04 3.90
N GLN A 185 -11.79 -3.00 4.07
CA GLN A 185 -13.03 -3.08 3.28
C GLN A 185 -13.91 -1.83 3.41
N LEU A 186 -14.02 -1.27 4.62
CA LEU A 186 -14.75 -0.03 4.86
C LEU A 186 -14.04 1.18 4.22
N ILE A 187 -12.71 1.26 4.35
CA ILE A 187 -11.90 2.32 3.74
C ILE A 187 -11.99 2.28 2.21
N ASP A 188 -11.90 1.10 1.61
CA ASP A 188 -11.99 0.89 0.16
C ASP A 188 -13.37 1.28 -0.34
N PHE A 189 -14.43 0.86 0.35
CA PHE A 189 -15.80 1.28 0.06
C PHE A 189 -15.91 2.81 0.05
N MET A 190 -15.46 3.47 1.11
CA MET A 190 -15.53 4.92 1.23
C MET A 190 -14.72 5.64 0.16
N THR A 191 -13.57 5.10 -0.20
CA THR A 191 -12.72 5.63 -1.28
C THR A 191 -13.44 5.62 -2.62
N GLY A 192 -14.31 4.63 -2.85
CA GLY A 192 -15.17 4.53 -4.03
C GLY A 192 -16.35 5.50 -4.06
N VAL A 193 -16.75 6.09 -2.94
CA VAL A 193 -17.91 7.03 -2.88
C VAL A 193 -17.56 8.36 -3.56
N LYS A 194 -18.43 8.76 -4.48
CA LYS A 194 -18.31 9.99 -5.29
C LYS A 194 -19.63 10.77 -5.31
N THR A 195 -19.51 12.09 -5.44
CA THR A 195 -20.65 12.97 -5.72
C THR A 195 -21.07 12.88 -7.19
N SER A 196 -22.33 13.22 -7.47
CA SER A 196 -22.86 13.28 -8.83
C SER A 196 -24.14 14.12 -8.89
N PRO A 197 -24.45 14.75 -10.04
CA PRO A 197 -25.68 15.53 -10.20
C PRO A 197 -26.92 14.67 -9.94
N SER A 198 -27.70 15.06 -8.95
CA SER A 198 -28.97 14.46 -8.56
C SER A 198 -29.61 15.30 -7.45
N LEU A 199 -30.94 15.25 -7.38
CA LEU A 199 -31.68 15.69 -6.20
C LEU A 199 -31.41 14.74 -5.04
N VAL A 200 -31.62 15.20 -3.80
CA VAL A 200 -31.46 14.38 -2.59
C VAL A 200 -32.81 13.99 -1.98
N ASN A 201 -33.03 12.69 -1.82
CA ASN A 201 -34.17 12.13 -1.13
C ASN A 201 -33.72 11.31 0.08
N HIS A 202 -33.85 11.93 1.25
CA HIS A 202 -33.43 11.35 2.52
C HIS A 202 -34.35 10.26 3.05
N ALA A 203 -35.64 10.23 2.65
CA ALA A 203 -36.62 9.33 3.25
C ALA A 203 -36.26 7.84 3.05
N PRO A 204 -35.92 7.35 1.84
CA PRO A 204 -35.47 5.97 1.64
C PRO A 204 -34.19 5.64 2.42
N ALA A 205 -33.29 6.61 2.60
CA ALA A 205 -32.05 6.40 3.33
C ALA A 205 -32.29 6.22 4.83
N PHE A 206 -33.22 6.98 5.41
CA PHE A 206 -33.65 6.77 6.79
C PHE A 206 -34.39 5.43 6.96
N ASP A 207 -35.25 5.04 6.01
CA ASP A 207 -35.89 3.72 6.06
C ASP A 207 -34.86 2.59 6.11
N GLU A 208 -33.84 2.69 5.26
CA GLU A 208 -32.77 1.70 5.23
C GLU A 208 -31.88 1.74 6.48
N ALA A 209 -31.51 2.93 6.96
CA ALA A 209 -30.71 3.07 8.18
C ALA A 209 -31.42 2.50 9.41
N LEU A 210 -32.73 2.76 9.53
CA LEU A 210 -33.57 2.23 10.59
C LEU A 210 -33.70 0.70 10.48
N ALA A 211 -33.82 0.17 9.26
CA ALA A 211 -33.85 -1.28 9.02
C ALA A 211 -32.52 -1.98 9.36
N MET A 212 -31.38 -1.31 9.17
CA MET A 212 -30.05 -1.79 9.60
C MET A 212 -29.90 -1.86 11.12
N LEU A 213 -30.68 -1.07 11.86
CA LEU A 213 -30.63 -0.95 13.33
C LEU A 213 -31.90 -1.53 13.97
N PRO A 214 -32.08 -2.87 13.94
CA PRO A 214 -33.31 -3.49 14.38
C PRO A 214 -33.64 -3.20 15.84
N ASP A 215 -34.96 -3.19 16.14
CA ASP A 215 -35.54 -3.09 17.47
C ASP A 215 -35.10 -4.28 18.32
N SER A 216 -33.96 -4.13 18.99
CA SER A 216 -33.53 -5.05 20.03
C SER A 216 -33.89 -4.38 21.35
N HIS A 217 -35.10 -4.66 21.84
CA HIS A 217 -35.54 -4.35 23.21
C HIS A 217 -34.60 -4.93 24.29
N ARG A 218 -33.60 -5.73 23.89
CA ARG A 218 -32.54 -6.33 24.69
C ARG A 218 -31.13 -5.86 24.32
N ALA A 219 -30.97 -4.91 23.40
CA ALA A 219 -29.63 -4.49 23.00
C ALA A 219 -28.98 -3.69 24.12
N THR A 220 -27.96 -4.32 24.71
CA THR A 220 -26.88 -3.64 25.43
C THR A 220 -26.01 -2.79 24.48
N ARG A 221 -26.45 -2.56 23.24
CA ARG A 221 -25.70 -1.86 22.20
C ARG A 221 -26.28 -0.46 22.02
N LYS A 222 -25.41 0.53 21.98
CA LYS A 222 -25.78 1.88 21.59
C LYS A 222 -25.95 1.93 20.08
N GLN A 223 -27.04 2.53 19.59
CA GLN A 223 -27.29 2.64 18.14
C GLN A 223 -27.31 4.11 17.75
N VAL A 224 -26.51 4.47 16.77
CA VAL A 224 -26.29 5.85 16.35
C VAL A 224 -26.52 5.98 14.86
N ILE A 225 -27.35 6.93 14.46
CA ILE A 225 -27.45 7.37 13.06
C ILE A 225 -26.75 8.72 12.94
N ILE A 226 -25.89 8.89 11.94
CA ILE A 226 -25.22 10.15 11.64
C ILE A 226 -25.62 10.58 10.23
N LEU A 227 -26.31 11.72 10.10
CA LEU A 227 -26.59 12.34 8.81
C LEU A 227 -25.51 13.39 8.48
N LEU A 228 -24.95 13.32 7.27
CA LEU A 228 -24.02 14.29 6.71
C LEU A 228 -24.60 14.83 5.40
N GLY A 229 -24.76 16.16 5.29
CA GLY A 229 -25.25 16.77 4.05
C GLY A 229 -25.30 18.29 4.12
N ASP A 230 -25.63 18.91 3.00
CA ASP A 230 -25.72 20.36 2.84
C ASP A 230 -27.14 20.84 2.52
N ILE A 231 -28.03 19.93 2.11
CA ILE A 231 -29.40 20.22 1.76
C ILE A 231 -30.39 19.27 2.44
N GLY A 232 -31.57 19.79 2.79
CA GLY A 232 -32.67 19.03 3.35
C GLY A 232 -33.59 18.51 2.24
N PRO A 233 -34.87 18.23 2.56
CA PRO A 233 -35.84 17.79 1.56
C PRO A 233 -36.28 18.84 0.52
N SER A 234 -35.63 20.02 0.45
CA SER A 234 -35.97 21.18 -0.41
C SER A 234 -35.81 20.94 -1.92
N GLU A 235 -35.32 19.77 -2.33
CA GLU A 235 -35.05 19.46 -3.73
C GLU A 235 -36.06 18.53 -4.38
N LEU A 236 -37.02 17.96 -3.64
CA LEU A 236 -37.91 16.92 -4.19
C LEU A 236 -38.82 17.44 -5.31
N ASP A 237 -39.23 18.71 -5.23
CA ASP A 237 -40.12 19.33 -6.21
C ASP A 237 -39.44 20.45 -7.02
N GLY A 238 -38.13 20.64 -6.84
CA GLY A 238 -37.35 21.64 -7.58
C GLY A 238 -37.71 23.11 -7.29
N SER A 239 -38.47 23.38 -6.22
CA SER A 239 -39.05 24.69 -5.93
C SER A 239 -38.12 25.73 -5.29
N GLY A 240 -36.83 25.44 -5.12
CA GLY A 240 -35.84 26.38 -4.58
C GLY A 240 -35.91 26.56 -3.06
N TYR A 241 -35.51 27.74 -2.57
CA TYR A 241 -35.15 28.06 -1.17
C TYR A 241 -36.22 27.84 -0.08
N VAL A 242 -37.43 27.38 -0.42
CA VAL A 242 -38.52 27.13 0.54
C VAL A 242 -39.14 25.77 0.25
N PHE A 243 -39.36 24.99 1.32
CA PHE A 243 -40.02 23.70 1.20
C PHE A 243 -41.43 23.84 0.60
N SER A 244 -41.72 23.05 -0.42
CA SER A 244 -43.09 22.80 -0.87
C SER A 244 -43.93 22.17 0.26
N ALA A 245 -45.25 22.14 0.10
CA ALA A 245 -46.13 21.43 1.04
C ALA A 245 -45.79 19.93 1.15
N ARG A 246 -45.37 19.31 0.04
CA ARG A 246 -44.94 17.91 0.00
C ARG A 246 -43.59 17.73 0.70
N GLU A 247 -42.63 18.61 0.43
CA GLU A 247 -41.30 18.59 1.07
C GLU A 247 -41.40 18.78 2.58
N MET A 248 -42.24 19.70 3.04
CA MET A 248 -42.56 19.86 4.47
C MET A 248 -43.18 18.60 5.07
N SER A 249 -44.07 17.92 4.34
CA SER A 249 -44.68 16.67 4.79
C SER A 249 -43.64 15.57 4.94
N VAL A 250 -42.75 15.40 3.96
CA VAL A 250 -41.65 14.43 4.01
C VAL A 250 -40.68 14.75 5.15
N ALA A 251 -40.28 16.02 5.29
CA ALA A 251 -39.40 16.49 6.35
C ALA A 251 -39.95 16.16 7.75
N LYS A 252 -41.25 16.46 7.98
CA LYS A 252 -41.95 16.15 9.23
C LYS A 252 -42.08 14.65 9.47
N ASP A 253 -42.40 13.88 8.44
CA ASP A 253 -42.53 12.43 8.54
C ASP A 253 -41.19 11.78 8.96
N VAL A 254 -40.10 12.11 8.26
CA VAL A 254 -38.74 11.63 8.59
C VAL A 254 -38.36 12.00 10.02
N ALA A 255 -38.51 13.27 10.40
CA ALA A 255 -38.19 13.71 11.76
C ALA A 255 -39.03 12.98 12.82
N SER A 256 -40.31 12.74 12.55
CA SER A 256 -41.18 11.99 13.45
C SER A 256 -40.75 10.52 13.60
N ARG A 257 -40.34 9.85 12.51
CA ARG A 257 -39.86 8.47 12.52
C ARG A 257 -38.56 8.35 13.29
N VAL A 258 -37.61 9.24 13.01
CA VAL A 258 -36.32 9.33 13.71
C VAL A 258 -36.52 9.52 15.20
N ARG A 259 -37.40 10.46 15.60
CA ARG A 259 -37.69 10.72 17.01
C ARG A 259 -38.29 9.49 17.71
N ARG A 260 -39.33 8.89 17.12
CA ARG A 260 -39.96 7.67 17.66
C ARG A 260 -38.97 6.50 17.78
N TRP A 261 -38.03 6.39 16.83
CA TRP A 261 -36.98 5.38 16.90
C TRP A 261 -36.01 5.67 18.05
N ALA A 262 -35.54 6.91 18.17
CA ALA A 262 -34.52 7.31 19.13
C ALA A 262 -35.03 7.40 20.58
N GLU A 263 -36.34 7.54 20.80
CA GLU A 263 -36.99 7.47 22.13
C GLU A 263 -36.88 6.08 22.80
N LYS A 264 -36.50 5.04 22.06
CA LYS A 264 -36.41 3.67 22.56
C LYS A 264 -34.97 3.28 22.91
N GLY A 265 -34.67 3.11 24.21
CA GLY A 265 -33.37 2.58 24.65
C GLY A 265 -32.19 3.53 24.39
N SER A 266 -30.98 2.99 24.22
CA SER A 266 -29.76 3.78 24.02
C SER A 266 -29.55 4.14 22.54
N ARG A 267 -30.39 5.03 22.03
CA ARG A 267 -30.40 5.45 20.62
C ARG A 267 -30.21 6.95 20.49
N SER A 268 -29.48 7.34 19.46
CA SER A 268 -29.24 8.74 19.16
C SER A 268 -29.11 8.98 17.68
N VAL A 269 -29.44 10.20 17.28
CA VAL A 269 -29.21 10.71 15.94
C VAL A 269 -28.36 11.97 16.04
N GLY A 270 -27.26 11.97 15.31
CA GLY A 270 -26.44 13.15 15.06
C GLY A 270 -26.62 13.62 13.63
N SER A 271 -26.48 14.92 13.42
CA SER A 271 -26.60 15.53 12.10
C SER A 271 -25.57 16.63 11.92
N ILE A 272 -24.94 16.66 10.75
CA ILE A 272 -23.93 17.65 10.38
C ILE A 272 -24.37 18.31 9.09
N TYR A 273 -24.67 19.60 9.21
CA TYR A 273 -25.09 20.45 8.10
C TYR A 273 -23.90 21.24 7.58
N VAL A 274 -23.46 21.01 6.35
CA VAL A 274 -22.32 21.72 5.75
C VAL A 274 -22.71 22.75 4.70
N GLY A 275 -24.00 23.06 4.57
CA GLY A 275 -24.50 23.98 3.55
C GLY A 275 -24.10 25.45 3.76
N PRO A 276 -24.29 26.28 2.71
CA PRO A 276 -23.74 27.63 2.63
C PRO A 276 -24.39 28.65 3.58
N ASP A 277 -25.68 28.51 3.90
CA ASP A 277 -26.37 29.39 4.87
C ASP A 277 -26.52 28.71 6.24
N GLN A 278 -25.53 28.96 7.09
CA GLN A 278 -25.46 28.36 8.42
C GLN A 278 -26.30 29.07 9.49
N GLN A 279 -27.08 30.11 9.18
CA GLN A 279 -27.86 30.83 10.19
C GLN A 279 -29.36 30.79 9.94
N THR A 280 -29.81 30.95 8.69
CA THR A 280 -31.24 31.11 8.39
C THR A 280 -31.86 29.99 7.57
N SER A 281 -31.06 29.09 7.01
CA SER A 281 -31.54 28.01 6.14
C SER A 281 -32.61 27.12 6.78
N ILE A 282 -33.65 26.82 6.01
CA ILE A 282 -34.68 25.84 6.36
C ILE A 282 -34.10 24.43 6.46
N ASP A 283 -33.10 24.11 5.63
CA ASP A 283 -32.37 22.84 5.65
C ASP A 283 -31.63 22.67 6.96
N ARG A 284 -30.91 23.72 7.39
CA ARG A 284 -30.23 23.73 8.69
C ARG A 284 -31.21 23.43 9.84
N LYS A 285 -32.37 24.09 9.85
CA LYS A 285 -33.40 23.85 10.89
C LYS A 285 -33.91 22.41 10.84
N TRP A 286 -34.04 21.84 9.65
CA TRP A 286 -34.41 20.44 9.49
C TRP A 286 -33.32 19.50 10.03
N PHE A 287 -32.05 19.67 9.64
CA PHE A 287 -30.93 18.91 10.21
C PHE A 287 -30.89 19.01 11.74
N GLN A 288 -31.04 20.22 12.27
CA GLN A 288 -31.09 20.46 13.72
C GLN A 288 -32.27 19.73 14.38
N SER A 289 -33.42 19.61 13.70
CA SER A 289 -34.59 18.89 14.21
C SER A 289 -34.40 17.36 14.27
N LEU A 290 -33.45 16.83 13.51
CA LEU A 290 -33.10 15.40 13.52
C LEU A 290 -32.15 15.05 14.67
N ALA A 291 -31.39 16.02 15.19
CA ALA A 291 -30.48 15.80 16.30
C ALA A 291 -31.26 15.49 17.59
N TYR A 292 -31.14 14.25 18.06
CA TYR A 292 -31.92 13.71 19.18
C TYR A 292 -31.07 12.71 19.99
N PRO A 293 -31.28 12.58 21.31
CA PRO A 293 -32.17 13.35 22.20
C PRO A 293 -31.75 14.79 22.50
N SER A 294 -30.51 15.16 22.21
CA SER A 294 -29.98 16.49 22.49
C SER A 294 -29.66 17.25 21.22
N GLY A 295 -29.99 18.55 21.22
CA GLY A 295 -29.53 19.48 20.18
C GLY A 295 -27.99 19.61 20.12
N GLN A 296 -27.25 19.10 21.10
CA GLN A 296 -25.79 18.99 21.06
C GLN A 296 -25.28 17.94 20.05
N ASN A 297 -26.16 17.08 19.52
CA ASN A 297 -25.83 16.13 18.46
C ASN A 297 -25.91 16.77 17.06
N PHE A 298 -26.10 18.09 16.98
CA PHE A 298 -26.08 18.87 15.74
C PHE A 298 -24.78 19.66 15.63
N ALA A 299 -24.22 19.72 14.42
CA ALA A 299 -23.08 20.57 14.08
C ALA A 299 -23.27 21.23 12.70
N THR A 300 -22.59 22.37 12.49
CA THR A 300 -22.51 23.03 11.19
C THR A 300 -21.11 22.99 10.56
N ASP A 301 -20.15 22.32 11.22
CA ASP A 301 -18.81 22.13 10.69
C ASP A 301 -18.45 20.64 10.66
N SER A 302 -17.97 20.20 9.50
CA SER A 302 -17.31 18.91 9.28
C SER A 302 -16.21 18.57 10.28
N THR A 303 -15.51 19.55 10.88
CA THR A 303 -14.49 19.28 11.92
C THR A 303 -15.08 18.71 13.19
N GLU A 304 -16.36 18.98 13.46
CA GLU A 304 -17.06 18.50 14.65
C GLU A 304 -17.59 17.07 14.51
N LEU A 305 -17.32 16.38 13.38
CA LEU A 305 -17.76 15.01 13.14
C LEU A 305 -17.46 14.08 14.31
N PHE A 306 -16.22 14.11 14.81
CA PHE A 306 -15.83 13.32 15.96
C PHE A 306 -16.64 13.69 17.21
N ASN A 307 -16.79 14.98 17.50
CA ASN A 307 -17.52 15.47 18.67
C ASN A 307 -19.00 15.06 18.64
N VAL A 308 -19.66 15.17 17.47
CA VAL A 308 -21.06 14.76 17.29
C VAL A 308 -21.19 13.26 17.53
N ILE A 309 -20.30 12.45 16.97
CA ILE A 309 -20.31 11.00 17.14
C ILE A 309 -20.08 10.62 18.60
N PHE A 310 -19.06 11.19 19.24
CA PHE A 310 -18.78 10.90 20.65
C PHE A 310 -19.94 11.29 21.55
N LYS A 311 -20.54 12.48 21.37
CA LYS A 311 -21.72 12.90 22.15
C LYS A 311 -22.92 11.98 21.91
N ALA A 312 -23.15 11.57 20.66
CA ALA A 312 -24.22 10.64 20.31
C ALA A 312 -24.00 9.26 20.93
N ILE A 313 -22.75 8.79 21.04
CA ILE A 313 -22.39 7.54 21.71
C ILE A 313 -22.46 7.69 23.23
N GLU A 314 -22.05 8.80 23.83
CA GLU A 314 -21.90 8.94 25.28
C GLU A 314 -23.21 9.19 26.01
N GLN A 315 -24.28 9.58 25.31
CA GLN A 315 -25.59 9.75 25.91
C GLN A 315 -26.06 8.50 26.67
N LYS A 316 -26.58 8.77 27.87
CA LYS A 316 -27.11 7.79 28.82
C LYS A 316 -28.61 7.64 28.63
#